data_AF-W4PAP5-F1
#
_entry.id   AF-W4PAP5-F1
#
_cell.length_a   1.000
_cell.length_b   1.000
_cell.length_c   1.000
_cell.angle_alpha   90.00
_cell.angle_beta   90.00
_cell.angle_gamma   90.00
#
_symmetry.space_group_name_H-M   'P 1'
#
loop_
_entity.id
_entity.type
_entity.pdbx_description
1 polymer ?
#
loop_
_entity_poly.entity_id
_entity_poly.type
_entity_poly.pdbx_seq_one_letter_code
_entity_poly.pdbx_strand_id
1 'polypeptide(L)' 'MRSVNLIVVHCSATREDRDFTEYDLDTCHRRRGFDGPGYHFYIRKNGDIKSTRPIERVARTPKGSTAKA' A
#
# COMPACT_ATOMS: atom_id res chain seq x y z
N MET A 1 9.05 18.85 0.89
CA MET A 1 8.67 17.58 1.56
C MET A 1 7.28 17.76 2.15
N ARG A 2 6.36 16.81 1.96
CA ARG A 2 5.02 16.88 2.54
C ARG A 2 5.08 16.58 4.04
N SER A 3 4.32 17.31 4.87
CA SER A 3 4.15 16.97 6.28
C SER A 3 3.34 15.68 6.43
N VAL A 4 3.92 14.69 7.12
CA VAL A 4 3.29 13.39 7.43
C VAL A 4 3.29 13.24 8.95
N ASN A 5 2.11 13.32 9.56
CA ASN A 5 1.95 13.30 11.02
C ASN A 5 1.39 11.96 11.54
N LEU A 6 1.04 11.03 10.64
CA LEU A 6 0.44 9.74 10.95
C LEU A 6 1.01 8.67 10.02
N ILE A 7 1.39 7.54 10.61
CA ILE A 7 1.72 6.31 9.89
C ILE A 7 0.57 5.33 10.13
N VAL A 8 0.06 4.73 9.06
CA VAL A 8 -1.00 3.72 9.12
C VAL A 8 -0.44 2.39 8.67
N VAL A 9 -0.57 1.37 9.52
CA VAL A 9 -0.15 -0.01 9.22
C VAL A 9 -1.38 -0.82 8.82
N HIS A 10 -1.26 -1.55 7.71
CA HIS A 10 -2.32 -2.42 7.17
C HIS A 10 -1.75 -3.80 6.82
N CYS A 11 -2.63 -4.82 6.79
CA CYS A 11 -2.28 -6.14 6.30
C CYS A 11 -2.89 -6.39 4.91
N SER A 12 -2.28 -7.30 4.14
CA SER A 12 -2.79 -7.71 2.82
C SER A 12 -4.00 -8.64 2.91
N ALA A 13 -4.36 -9.12 4.11
CA ALA A 13 -5.41 -10.12 4.35
C ALA A 13 -5.28 -11.38 3.47
N THR A 14 -4.04 -11.76 3.15
CA THR A 14 -3.73 -12.99 2.41
C THR A 14 -3.44 -14.14 3.36
N ARG A 15 -3.71 -15.37 2.92
CA ARG A 15 -3.34 -16.58 3.66
C ARG A 15 -1.84 -16.61 3.91
N GLU A 16 -1.45 -17.17 5.05
CA GLU A 16 -0.04 -17.32 5.43
C GLU A 16 0.74 -18.17 4.43
N ASP A 17 0.17 -19.25 3.92
CA ASP A 17 0.82 -20.16 2.95
C ASP A 17 1.03 -19.55 1.56
N ARG A 18 0.49 -18.36 1.30
CA ARG A 18 0.60 -17.67 0.02
C ARG A 18 1.72 -16.64 0.05
N ASP A 19 2.64 -16.74 -0.89
CA ASP A 19 3.57 -15.65 -1.15
C ASP A 19 2.91 -14.58 -2.04
N PHE A 20 2.36 -13.53 -1.41
CA PHE A 20 1.64 -12.47 -2.11
C PHE A 20 2.56 -11.30 -2.47
N THR A 21 2.94 -11.19 -3.73
CA THR A 21 3.97 -10.26 -4.20
C THR A 21 3.49 -8.82 -4.32
N GLU A 22 4.44 -7.89 -4.44
CA GLU A 22 4.15 -6.50 -4.82
C GLU A 22 3.44 -6.39 -6.18
N TYR A 23 3.69 -7.33 -7.09
CA TYR A 23 3.01 -7.43 -8.38
C TYR A 23 1.56 -7.90 -8.22
N ASP A 24 1.31 -8.88 -7.34
CA ASP A 24 -0.04 -9.33 -7.02
C ASP A 24 -0.84 -8.22 -6.34
N LEU A 25 -0.19 -7.44 -5.46
CA LEU A 25 -0.76 -6.26 -4.83
C LEU A 25 -1.16 -5.20 -5.86
N ASP A 26 -0.25 -4.86 -6.78
CA ASP A 26 -0.52 -3.91 -7.88
C ASP A 26 -1.72 -4.38 -8.72
N THR A 27 -1.69 -5.64 -9.16
CA THR A 27 -2.77 -6.25 -9.95
C THR A 27 -4.10 -6.20 -9.19
N CYS A 28 -4.12 -6.58 -7.92
CA CYS A 28 -5.32 -6.56 -7.07
C CYS A 28 -5.89 -5.14 -6.94
N HIS A 29 -5.03 -4.15 -6.70
CA HIS A 29 -5.45 -2.76 -6.55
C HIS A 29 -5.94 -2.17 -7.88
N ARG A 30 -5.27 -2.43 -8.99
CA ARG A 30 -5.72 -2.02 -10.33
C ARG A 30 -7.09 -2.59 -10.68
N ARG A 31 -7.34 -3.87 -10.38
CA ARG A 31 -8.67 -4.50 -10.54
C ARG A 31 -9.77 -3.82 -9.72
N ARG A 32 -9.41 -3.16 -8.61
CA ARG A 32 -10.33 -2.36 -7.77
C ARG A 32 -10.45 -0.90 -8.23
N GLY A 33 -9.91 -0.54 -9.40
CA GLY A 33 -9.95 0.81 -9.96
C GLY A 33 -8.92 1.77 -9.37
N PHE A 34 -7.84 1.25 -8.79
CA PHE A 34 -6.74 2.08 -8.28
C PHE A 34 -5.67 2.27 -9.35
N ASP A 35 -5.04 3.44 -9.34
CA ASP A 35 -3.83 3.69 -10.13
C ASP A 35 -2.61 3.13 -9.38
N GLY A 36 -2.46 1.81 -9.47
CA GLY A 36 -1.41 1.03 -8.84
C GLY A 36 -1.60 0.78 -7.33
N PRO A 37 -0.52 0.46 -6.60
CA PRO A 37 -0.61 0.12 -5.19
C PRO A 37 -1.06 1.33 -4.36
N GLY A 38 -1.84 1.03 -3.32
CA GLY A 38 -2.53 2.02 -2.49
C GLY A 38 -1.71 2.48 -1.29
N TYR A 39 -0.60 1.80 -1.03
CA TYR A 39 0.30 2.00 0.09
C TYR A 39 1.61 2.63 -0.40
N HIS A 40 2.37 3.26 0.50
CA HIS A 40 3.71 3.76 0.19
C HIS A 40 4.75 2.65 0.19
N PHE A 41 4.66 1.80 1.21
CA PHE A 41 5.57 0.69 1.45
C PHE A 41 4.79 -0.61 1.56
N TYR A 42 5.41 -1.70 1.10
CA TYR A 42 4.91 -3.05 1.28
C TYR A 42 6.03 -3.93 1.82
N ILE A 43 5.77 -4.60 2.95
CA ILE A 43 6.73 -5.51 3.60
C ILE A 43 6.35 -6.93 3.20
N ARG A 44 7.27 -7.61 2.51
CA ARG A 44 7.11 -8.98 2.03
C ARG A 44 7.39 -9.96 3.17
N LYS A 45 6.93 -11.21 3.03
CA LYS A 45 7.13 -12.27 4.04
C LYS A 45 8.60 -12.57 4.33
N ASN A 46 9.47 -12.37 3.34
CA ASN A 46 10.91 -12.53 3.47
C ASN A 46 11.62 -11.34 4.16
N GLY A 47 10.86 -10.30 4.55
CA GLY A 47 11.39 -9.09 5.18
C GLY A 47 11.73 -7.96 4.21
N ASP A 48 11.63 -8.17 2.89
CA ASP A 48 11.93 -7.11 1.92
C ASP A 48 10.91 -5.98 2.00
N ILE A 49 11.42 -4.74 1.96
CA ILE A 49 10.61 -3.53 1.88
C ILE A 49 10.55 -3.07 0.42
N LYS A 50 9.34 -2.97 -0.13
CA LYS A 50 9.08 -2.48 -1.48
C LYS A 50 8.49 -1.07 -1.42
N SER A 51 9.16 -0.12 -2.06
CA SER A 51 8.64 1.23 -2.27
C SER A 51 7.71 1.22 -3.49
N THR A 52 6.42 1.46 -3.26
CA THR A 52 5.39 1.23 -4.31
C THR A 52 4.70 2.51 -4.78
N ARG A 53 4.55 3.50 -3.90
CA ARG A 53 4.00 4.82 -4.24
C ARG A 53 4.86 5.93 -3.64
N PRO A 54 5.25 6.96 -4.42
CA PRO A 54 6.00 8.10 -3.91
C PRO A 54 5.34 8.73 -2.68
N ILE A 55 6.12 9.12 -1.68
CA ILE A 55 5.66 9.70 -0.40
C ILE A 55 4.91 11.02 -0.64
N GLU A 56 5.25 11.70 -1.73
CA GLU A 56 4.66 12.97 -2.14
C GLU A 56 3.21 12.79 -2.63
N ARG A 57 2.85 11.62 -3.15
CA ARG A 57 1.49 11.32 -3.61
C ARG A 57 0.61 10.88 -2.45
N VAL A 58 -0.65 11.29 -2.43
CA VAL A 58 -1.62 10.80 -1.43
C VAL A 58 -1.78 9.28 -1.57
N ALA A 59 -1.60 8.52 -0.48
CA ALA A 59 -1.94 7.08 -0.44
C ALA A 59 -3.43 6.86 -0.71
N ARG A 60 -3.80 5.70 -1.27
CA ARG A 60 -5.21 5.34 -1.50
C ARG A 60 -5.57 4.15 -0.62
N THR A 61 -5.83 4.44 0.65
CA THR A 61 -6.26 3.50 1.69
C THR A 61 -7.77 3.68 1.99
N PRO A 62 -8.40 2.85 2.83
CA PRO A 62 -9.82 2.98 3.16
C PRO A 62 -10.20 4.42 3.55
N LYS A 63 -11.43 4.83 3.17
CA LYS A 63 -11.94 6.19 3.37
C LYS A 63 -11.76 6.63 4.84
N GLY A 64 -11.03 7.72 5.06
CA GLY A 64 -10.86 8.34 6.39
C GLY A 64 -9.42 8.50 6.87
N SER A 65 -8.49 7.65 6.40
CA SER A 65 -7.07 7.66 6.82
C SER A 65 -6.14 8.35 5.82
N THR A 66 -6.68 8.81 4.69
CA THR A 66 -5.96 9.60 3.70
C THR A 66 -6.13 11.08 4.02
N ALA A 67 -5.13 11.89 3.66
CA ALA A 67 -5.14 13.30 4.00
C ALA A 67 -6.44 13.98 3.54
N LYS A 68 -7.14 14.59 4.48
CA LYS A 68 -8.31 15.42 4.19
C LYS A 68 -7.84 16.66 3.44
N ALA A 69 -8.54 17.00 2.36
CA ALA A 69 -8.36 18.25 1.65
C ALA A 69 -8.67 19.43 2.57
#